data_AF-A0A849WMV6-F1
#
_entry.id   AF-A0A849WMV6-F1
#
_cell.length_a   1.000
_cell.length_b   1.000
_cell.length_c   1.000
_cell.angle_alpha   90.00
_cell.angle_beta   90.00
_cell.angle_gamma   90.00
#
_symmetry.space_group_name_H-M   'P 1'
#
loop_
_entity.id
_entity.type
_entity.pdbx_description
1 polymer ?
#
loop_
_entity_poly.entity_id
_entity_poly.type
_entity_poly.pdbx_seq_one_letter_code
_entity_poly.pdbx_strand_id
1 'polypeptide(L)'
;MKLLFLSTLGLLVSIISIAQTPQSIQRQSQEIAADLKEEARYLSQDQIQKIARNLESIRRIMNNSSDPTDFPDYSCVSRDNDGRNPYVLGYRNGVDVVRIPGESFSTKEDCQTALASTRQVRRRTLLCVSRDSDGRTPYQLSILDGAKINKIPYTVSSDKSQCQQTLKELKTQGQNVIFCTSRDNDGRTPYIAISLNLIDISVKKGSETFTNISDCKQFLSGNR
;
A
#
# COMPACT_ATOMS: atom_id res chain seq x y z
N MET A 1 57.55 24.76 -10.24
CA MET A 1 56.50 24.73 -9.19
C MET A 1 55.23 24.14 -9.81
N LYS A 2 54.58 23.23 -9.08
CA LYS A 2 53.44 22.38 -9.46
C LYS A 2 52.12 23.17 -9.64
N LEU A 3 51.11 22.44 -10.16
CA LEU A 3 49.63 22.59 -10.13
C LEU A 3 49.00 22.96 -11.48
N LEU A 4 48.43 21.98 -12.21
CA LEU A 4 47.11 21.30 -12.08
C LEU A 4 46.08 21.99 -13.01
N PHE A 5 45.79 21.41 -14.18
CA PHE A 5 44.64 20.53 -14.49
C PHE A 5 43.27 21.12 -14.15
N LEU A 6 42.49 21.44 -15.18
CA LEU A 6 41.02 21.43 -15.15
C LEU A 6 40.52 21.14 -16.58
N SER A 7 40.41 19.85 -16.88
CA SER A 7 39.67 19.34 -18.04
C SER A 7 38.24 19.08 -17.62
N THR A 8 37.32 19.90 -18.11
CA THR A 8 35.88 19.65 -18.09
C THR A 8 35.57 18.52 -19.08
N LEU A 9 35.26 17.34 -18.57
CA LEU A 9 34.64 16.28 -19.36
C LEU A 9 33.21 16.09 -18.85
N GLY A 10 32.25 16.75 -19.52
CA GLY A 10 30.84 16.47 -19.33
C GLY A 10 30.53 15.10 -19.91
N LEU A 11 30.16 14.14 -19.05
CA LEU A 11 29.67 12.84 -19.49
C LEU A 11 28.14 12.87 -19.55
N LEU A 12 27.65 12.69 -20.78
CA LEU A 12 26.28 12.38 -21.15
C LEU A 12 25.82 11.10 -20.43
N VAL A 13 24.72 11.18 -19.67
CA VAL A 13 24.02 9.99 -19.14
C VAL A 13 23.14 9.43 -20.25
N SER A 14 23.66 8.44 -20.97
CA SER A 14 22.87 7.59 -21.86
C SER A 14 22.14 6.54 -21.02
N ILE A 15 20.82 6.62 -20.97
CA ILE A 15 19.96 5.61 -20.33
C ILE A 15 19.92 4.40 -21.27
N ILE A 16 20.77 3.42 -21.03
CA ILE A 16 20.62 2.08 -21.61
C ILE A 16 19.99 1.22 -20.51
N SER A 17 18.72 0.87 -20.69
CA SER A 17 18.02 -0.14 -19.89
C SER A 17 18.64 -1.50 -20.18
N ILE A 18 19.70 -1.84 -19.46
CA ILE A 18 20.27 -3.19 -19.47
C ILE A 18 19.49 -4.01 -18.45
N ALA A 19 18.77 -5.03 -18.93
CA ALA A 19 18.22 -6.09 -18.09
C ALA A 19 19.39 -6.74 -17.33
N GLN A 20 19.52 -6.40 -16.05
CA GLN A 20 20.60 -6.91 -15.21
C GLN A 20 20.45 -8.42 -15.03
N THR A 21 21.49 -9.18 -15.35
CA THR A 21 21.51 -10.62 -15.13
C THR A 21 21.69 -10.90 -13.63
N PRO A 22 21.19 -12.03 -13.09
CA PRO A 22 21.30 -12.34 -11.66
C PRO A 22 22.74 -12.27 -11.11
N GLN A 23 23.73 -12.59 -11.93
CA GLN A 23 25.15 -12.49 -11.57
C GLN A 23 25.66 -11.04 -11.44
N SER A 24 25.18 -10.10 -12.26
CA SER A 24 25.58 -8.69 -12.14
C SER A 24 24.99 -8.07 -10.87
N ILE A 25 23.77 -8.48 -10.50
CA ILE A 25 23.10 -8.05 -9.26
C ILE A 25 23.86 -8.56 -8.03
N GLN A 26 24.34 -9.81 -8.05
CA GLN A 26 25.07 -10.40 -6.93
C GLN A 26 26.41 -9.71 -6.68
N ARG A 27 27.14 -9.35 -7.74
CA ARG A 27 28.40 -8.60 -7.63
C ARG A 27 28.18 -7.19 -7.10
N GLN A 28 27.19 -6.46 -7.64
CA GLN A 28 26.83 -5.13 -7.15
C GLN A 28 26.41 -5.16 -5.67
N SER A 29 25.67 -6.20 -5.26
CA SER A 29 25.23 -6.36 -3.87
C SER A 29 26.41 -6.57 -2.91
N GLN A 30 27.46 -7.28 -3.35
CA GLN A 30 28.67 -7.49 -2.55
C GLN A 30 29.50 -6.22 -2.43
N GLU A 31 29.62 -5.44 -3.51
CA GLU A 31 30.30 -4.14 -3.50
C GLU A 31 29.60 -3.16 -2.55
N ILE A 32 28.26 -3.02 -2.65
CA ILE A 32 27.47 -2.18 -1.73
C ILE A 32 27.61 -2.62 -0.27
N ALA A 33 27.63 -3.94 0.01
CA ALA A 33 27.79 -4.44 1.37
C ALA A 33 29.18 -4.15 1.96
N ALA A 34 30.22 -4.13 1.12
CA ALA A 34 31.56 -3.75 1.52
C ALA A 34 31.64 -2.25 1.84
N ASP A 35 31.12 -1.41 0.95
CA ASP A 35 31.08 0.05 1.11
C ASP A 35 30.31 0.45 2.36
N LEU A 36 29.13 -0.15 2.59
CA LEU A 36 28.34 0.09 3.81
C LEU A 36 29.10 -0.25 5.08
N LYS A 37 29.95 -1.29 5.08
CA LYS A 37 30.73 -1.68 6.26
C LYS A 37 31.86 -0.70 6.54
N GLU A 38 32.44 -0.11 5.50
CA GLU A 38 33.50 0.89 5.60
C GLU A 38 32.95 2.25 6.04
N GLU A 39 31.87 2.70 5.39
CA GLU A 39 31.25 3.99 5.66
C GLU A 39 30.45 4.02 6.97
N ALA A 40 29.97 2.87 7.47
CA ALA A 40 29.19 2.78 8.72
C ALA A 40 29.86 3.46 9.92
N ARG A 41 31.19 3.60 9.91
CA ARG A 41 31.97 4.27 10.97
C ARG A 41 31.79 5.79 11.00
N TYR A 42 31.32 6.39 9.90
CA TYR A 42 31.15 7.83 9.72
C TYR A 42 29.68 8.26 9.67
N LEU A 43 28.75 7.31 9.80
CA LEU A 43 27.32 7.58 9.74
C LEU A 43 26.79 8.09 11.08
N SER A 44 25.82 8.99 11.01
CA SER A 44 25.03 9.38 12.18
C SER A 44 24.12 8.23 12.65
N GLN A 45 23.69 8.26 13.90
CA GLN A 45 22.77 7.26 14.45
C GLN A 45 21.47 7.14 13.64
N ASP A 46 20.94 8.25 13.13
CA ASP A 46 19.74 8.25 12.27
C ASP A 46 19.98 7.55 10.92
N GLN A 47 21.15 7.75 10.32
CA GLN A 47 21.54 7.09 9.08
C GLN A 47 21.72 5.59 9.28
N ILE A 48 22.38 5.19 10.38
CA ILE A 48 22.56 3.79 10.77
C ILE A 48 21.19 3.12 10.95
N GLN A 49 20.25 3.77 11.64
CA GLN A 49 18.92 3.23 11.88
C GLN A 49 18.06 3.16 10.61
N LYS A 50 18.26 4.08 9.66
CA LYS A 50 17.62 4.01 8.33
C LYS A 50 18.17 2.85 7.49
N ILE A 51 19.49 2.64 7.50
CA ILE A 51 20.13 1.53 6.79
C ILE A 51 19.73 0.18 7.40
N ALA A 52 19.71 0.06 8.73
CA ALA A 52 19.27 -1.15 9.41
C ALA A 52 17.83 -1.54 9.01
N ARG A 53 16.91 -0.57 8.96
CA ARG A 53 15.52 -0.78 8.50
C ARG A 53 15.46 -1.24 7.04
N ASN A 54 16.27 -0.64 6.16
CA ASN A 54 16.29 -1.02 4.75
C ASN A 54 16.87 -2.43 4.53
N LEU A 55 17.95 -2.79 5.22
CA LEU A 55 18.56 -4.12 5.13
C LEU A 55 17.63 -5.22 5.68
N GLU A 56 16.92 -4.93 6.76
CA GLU A 56 15.93 -5.83 7.33
C GLU A 56 14.72 -6.00 6.39
N SER A 57 14.28 -4.93 5.72
CA SER A 57 13.25 -4.99 4.67
C SER A 57 13.68 -5.90 3.50
N ILE A 58 14.93 -5.76 3.01
CA ILE A 58 15.49 -6.62 1.95
C ILE A 58 15.54 -8.09 2.41
N ARG A 59 16.03 -8.35 3.63
CA ARG A 59 16.09 -9.69 4.21
C ARG A 59 14.71 -10.35 4.31
N ARG A 60 13.67 -9.58 4.62
CA ARG A 60 12.28 -10.06 4.70
C ARG A 60 11.68 -10.38 3.34
N ILE A 61 11.98 -9.58 2.31
CA ILE A 61 11.62 -9.87 0.93
C ILE A 61 12.25 -11.21 0.48
N MET A 62 13.51 -11.44 0.85
CA MET A 62 14.26 -12.66 0.51
C MET A 62 13.73 -13.92 1.22
N ASN A 63 13.33 -13.82 2.49
CA ASN A 63 13.02 -15.00 3.33
C ASN A 63 11.57 -15.48 3.27
N ASN A 64 10.71 -14.88 2.44
CA ASN A 64 9.26 -15.17 2.43
C ASN A 64 8.58 -15.13 3.82
N SER A 65 9.20 -14.46 4.80
CA SER A 65 8.73 -14.44 6.18
C SER A 65 7.54 -13.47 6.30
N SER A 66 6.42 -14.02 6.76
CA SER A 66 5.17 -13.33 7.07
C SER A 66 5.05 -13.15 8.58
N ASP A 67 5.94 -12.36 9.17
CA ASP A 67 5.85 -11.96 10.59
C ASP A 67 5.42 -10.47 10.67
N PRO A 68 4.43 -10.08 11.49
CA PRO A 68 3.65 -8.85 11.33
C PRO A 68 4.26 -7.57 11.94
N THR A 69 5.57 -7.48 12.13
CA THR A 69 6.19 -6.49 13.04
C THR A 69 7.10 -5.43 12.38
N ASP A 70 6.66 -4.78 11.30
CA ASP A 70 7.32 -3.54 10.80
C ASP A 70 6.40 -2.52 10.13
N PHE A 71 5.09 -2.64 10.32
CA PHE A 71 4.26 -1.52 9.98
C PHE A 71 4.54 -0.40 10.98
N PRO A 72 4.71 0.86 10.53
CA PRO A 72 4.75 1.98 11.46
C PRO A 72 3.56 1.87 12.41
N ASP A 73 3.73 2.19 13.70
CA ASP A 73 2.59 2.33 14.60
C ASP A 73 1.67 3.43 14.06
N TYR A 74 0.60 2.98 13.40
CA TYR A 74 -0.37 3.88 12.79
C TYR A 74 -1.26 4.48 13.87
N SER A 75 -1.55 5.75 13.70
CA SER A 75 -2.42 6.51 14.59
C SER A 75 -3.38 7.35 13.75
N CYS A 76 -4.52 7.68 14.35
CA CYS A 76 -5.51 8.55 13.74
C CYS A 76 -5.31 9.98 14.22
N VAL A 77 -5.01 10.88 13.27
CA VAL A 77 -4.74 12.30 13.55
C VAL A 77 -5.63 13.20 12.69
N SER A 78 -5.97 14.39 13.20
CA SER A 78 -6.68 15.39 12.39
C SER A 78 -5.84 15.74 11.18
N ARG A 79 -6.47 15.76 10.01
CA ARG A 79 -5.83 16.10 8.73
C ARG A 79 -5.20 17.49 8.78
N ASP A 80 -5.93 18.42 9.38
CA ASP A 80 -5.66 19.86 9.29
C ASP A 80 -4.95 20.39 10.56
N ASN A 81 -4.47 19.50 11.44
CA ASN A 81 -3.76 19.80 12.71
C ASN A 81 -4.59 20.56 13.77
N ASP A 82 -5.91 20.63 13.63
CA ASP A 82 -6.79 21.41 14.50
C ASP A 82 -7.58 20.55 15.52
N GLY A 83 -7.35 19.23 15.50
CA GLY A 83 -8.09 18.26 16.32
C GLY A 83 -9.53 18.00 15.86
N ARG A 84 -9.94 18.55 14.71
CA ARG A 84 -11.28 18.40 14.14
C ARG A 84 -11.26 17.49 12.92
N ASN A 85 -12.45 17.12 12.48
CA ASN A 85 -12.64 16.33 11.28
C ASN A 85 -12.20 17.10 10.03
N PRO A 86 -11.72 16.40 8.98
CA PRO A 86 -11.58 14.94 8.90
C PRO A 86 -10.26 14.43 9.48
N TYR A 87 -10.24 13.12 9.75
CA TYR A 87 -9.07 12.42 10.28
C TYR A 87 -8.33 11.66 9.18
N VAL A 88 -7.04 11.40 9.36
CA VAL A 88 -6.20 10.60 8.46
C VAL A 88 -5.35 9.61 9.24
N LEU A 89 -4.84 8.59 8.55
CA LEU A 89 -3.77 7.76 9.11
C LEU A 89 -2.47 8.57 9.14
N GLY A 90 -1.74 8.45 10.25
CA GLY A 90 -0.39 8.95 10.39
C GLY A 90 0.47 7.94 11.12
N TYR A 91 1.78 8.10 11.04
CA TYR A 91 2.73 7.29 11.77
C TYR A 91 3.72 8.15 12.53
N ARG A 92 4.18 7.67 13.68
CA ARG A 92 5.18 8.37 14.48
C ARG A 92 6.54 8.31 13.79
N ASN A 93 7.21 9.45 13.71
CA ASN A 93 8.59 9.58 13.29
C ASN A 93 9.33 10.45 14.33
N GLY A 94 9.95 9.81 15.32
CA GLY A 94 10.51 10.50 16.48
C GLY A 94 9.41 11.14 17.34
N VAL A 95 9.47 12.46 17.52
CA VAL A 95 8.45 13.24 18.24
C VAL A 95 7.30 13.70 17.33
N ASP A 96 7.49 13.64 16.02
CA ASP A 96 6.51 14.10 15.04
C ASP A 96 5.57 12.97 14.61
N VAL A 97 4.41 13.37 14.06
CA VAL A 97 3.50 12.47 13.35
C VAL A 97 3.47 12.85 11.88
N VAL A 98 3.87 11.91 11.02
CA VAL A 98 3.79 12.07 9.58
C VAL A 98 2.42 11.55 9.11
N ARG A 99 1.66 12.41 8.42
CA ARG A 99 0.37 12.05 7.83
C ARG A 99 0.56 11.27 6.54
N ILE A 100 -0.23 10.23 6.35
CA ILE A 100 -0.26 9.47 5.11
C ILE A 100 -1.23 10.18 4.16
N PRO A 101 -0.76 10.70 3.01
CA PRO A 101 -1.62 11.34 2.04
C PRO A 101 -2.51 10.32 1.33
N GLY A 102 -3.64 10.79 0.78
CA GLY A 102 -4.48 10.03 -0.13
C GLY A 102 -5.89 9.74 0.39
N GLU A 103 -6.11 9.80 1.71
CA GLU A 103 -7.40 9.41 2.31
C GLU A 103 -7.81 10.31 3.46
N SER A 104 -9.10 10.29 3.76
CA SER A 104 -9.70 10.94 4.92
C SER A 104 -10.80 10.06 5.50
N PHE A 105 -11.05 10.21 6.78
CA PHE A 105 -12.10 9.55 7.54
C PHE A 105 -12.96 10.61 8.19
N SER A 106 -14.28 10.40 8.19
CA SER A 106 -15.22 11.41 8.68
C SER A 106 -14.99 11.75 10.16
N THR A 107 -14.55 10.77 10.95
CA THR A 107 -14.24 10.91 12.39
C THR A 107 -12.96 10.16 12.77
N LYS A 108 -12.47 10.42 13.99
CA LYS A 108 -11.38 9.66 14.59
C LYS A 108 -11.74 8.19 14.77
N GLU A 109 -12.96 7.92 15.22
CA GLU A 109 -13.50 6.58 15.47
C GLU A 109 -13.59 5.79 14.15
N ASP A 110 -13.97 6.44 13.05
CA ASP A 110 -13.98 5.84 11.72
C ASP A 110 -12.58 5.41 11.29
N CYS A 111 -11.59 6.29 11.49
CA CYS A 111 -10.19 5.98 11.22
C CYS A 111 -9.70 4.80 12.08
N GLN A 112 -9.99 4.80 13.38
CA GLN A 112 -9.60 3.71 14.30
C GLN A 112 -10.25 2.39 13.91
N THR A 113 -11.53 2.43 13.54
CA THR A 113 -12.27 1.26 13.07
C THR A 113 -11.68 0.72 11.78
N ALA A 114 -11.30 1.60 10.83
CA ALA A 114 -10.68 1.21 9.57
C ALA A 114 -9.32 0.52 9.82
N LEU A 115 -8.50 1.06 10.73
CA LEU A 115 -7.21 0.47 11.10
C LEU A 115 -7.39 -0.91 11.77
N ALA A 116 -8.32 -1.01 12.73
CA ALA A 116 -8.64 -2.26 13.41
C ALA A 116 -9.30 -3.31 12.50
N SER A 117 -9.94 -2.88 11.42
CA SER A 117 -10.59 -3.76 10.43
C SER A 117 -9.68 -4.07 9.24
N THR A 118 -8.40 -3.70 9.28
CA THR A 118 -7.45 -4.07 8.23
C THR A 118 -7.41 -5.59 8.08
N ARG A 119 -7.24 -6.05 6.84
CA ARG A 119 -7.07 -7.47 6.54
C ARG A 119 -5.79 -7.66 5.75
N GLN A 120 -4.90 -8.47 6.28
CA GLN A 120 -3.74 -8.93 5.53
C GLN A 120 -4.17 -10.05 4.58
N VAL A 121 -3.94 -9.85 3.29
CA VAL A 121 -4.10 -10.90 2.28
C VAL A 121 -2.78 -11.03 1.54
N ARG A 122 -2.12 -12.18 1.72
CA ARG A 122 -0.73 -12.41 1.30
C ARG A 122 0.21 -11.37 1.94
N ARG A 123 0.81 -10.48 1.14
CA ARG A 123 1.75 -9.42 1.58
C ARG A 123 1.15 -8.01 1.49
N ARG A 124 -0.17 -7.90 1.29
CA ARG A 124 -0.86 -6.62 1.17
C ARG A 124 -1.79 -6.45 2.36
N THR A 125 -1.71 -5.30 3.01
CA THR A 125 -2.65 -4.88 4.04
C THR A 125 -3.76 -4.11 3.35
N LEU A 126 -4.95 -4.70 3.33
CA LEU A 126 -6.14 -4.10 2.74
C LEU A 126 -6.94 -3.38 3.83
N LEU A 127 -7.50 -2.23 3.49
CA LEU A 127 -8.38 -1.46 4.37
C LEU A 127 -9.47 -0.74 3.58
N CYS A 128 -10.50 -0.31 4.30
CA CYS A 128 -11.59 0.50 3.77
C CYS A 128 -11.35 1.98 4.04
N VAL A 129 -11.45 2.80 3.00
CA VAL A 129 -11.24 4.24 3.07
C VAL A 129 -12.32 4.96 2.26
N SER A 130 -12.57 6.22 2.58
CA SER A 130 -13.45 7.04 1.76
C SER A 130 -12.86 7.21 0.37
N ARG A 131 -13.70 7.09 -0.66
CA ARG A 131 -13.29 7.39 -2.03
C ARG A 131 -12.96 8.87 -2.19
N ASP A 132 -13.67 9.74 -1.48
CA ASP A 132 -13.58 11.17 -1.61
C ASP A 132 -12.73 11.79 -0.48
N SER A 133 -12.30 13.03 -0.66
CA SER A 133 -11.41 13.71 0.28
C SER A 133 -12.11 14.22 1.55
N ASP A 134 -13.43 14.10 1.64
CA ASP A 134 -14.22 14.55 2.79
C ASP A 134 -14.39 13.48 3.87
N GLY A 135 -13.92 12.26 3.61
CA GLY A 135 -14.02 11.14 4.53
C GLY A 135 -15.40 10.49 4.58
N ARG A 136 -16.30 10.82 3.64
CA ARG A 136 -17.68 10.32 3.59
C ARG A 136 -17.85 9.24 2.52
N THR A 137 -19.08 8.76 2.38
CA THR A 137 -19.44 7.81 1.32
C THR A 137 -19.21 8.42 -0.07
N PRO A 138 -18.83 7.62 -1.08
CA PRO A 138 -18.71 6.17 -1.03
C PRO A 138 -17.35 5.71 -0.49
N TYR A 139 -17.24 4.43 -0.14
CA TYR A 139 -16.02 3.82 0.37
C TYR A 139 -15.41 2.89 -0.67
N GLN A 140 -14.12 2.58 -0.56
CA GLN A 140 -13.47 1.61 -1.44
C GLN A 140 -12.32 0.88 -0.73
N LEU A 141 -11.88 -0.21 -1.34
CA LEU A 141 -10.70 -0.93 -0.87
C LEU A 141 -9.43 -0.20 -1.30
N SER A 142 -8.47 -0.17 -0.38
CA SER A 142 -7.15 0.39 -0.61
C SER A 142 -6.08 -0.53 -0.04
N ILE A 143 -4.84 -0.34 -0.50
CA ILE A 143 -3.65 -1.02 0.01
C ILE A 143 -2.91 -0.04 0.90
N LEU A 144 -2.73 -0.42 2.16
CA LEU A 144 -1.82 0.24 3.09
C LEU A 144 -0.42 -0.35 2.91
N ASP A 145 0.51 0.45 2.40
CA ASP A 145 1.90 0.06 2.13
C ASP A 145 2.84 1.08 2.79
N GLY A 146 3.11 0.85 4.08
CA GLY A 146 3.90 1.76 4.92
C GLY A 146 3.32 3.17 4.92
N ALA A 147 4.08 4.12 4.37
CA ALA A 147 3.70 5.54 4.32
C ALA A 147 2.79 5.92 3.14
N LYS A 148 2.14 4.94 2.48
CA LYS A 148 1.27 5.17 1.32
C LYS A 148 -0.02 4.39 1.44
N ILE A 149 -1.11 5.02 0.98
CA ILE A 149 -2.39 4.34 0.73
C ILE A 149 -2.67 4.41 -0.76
N ASN A 150 -2.87 3.25 -1.39
CA ASN A 150 -3.18 3.14 -2.81
C ASN A 150 -4.62 2.66 -2.99
N LYS A 151 -5.47 3.53 -3.53
CA LYS A 151 -6.86 3.26 -3.90
C LYS A 151 -6.93 2.16 -4.95
N ILE A 152 -7.70 1.11 -4.71
CA ILE A 152 -7.92 0.06 -5.70
C ILE A 152 -9.13 0.46 -6.55
N PRO A 153 -8.96 0.68 -7.86
CA PRO A 153 -10.04 1.14 -8.72
C PRO A 153 -11.16 0.09 -8.77
N TYR A 154 -12.40 0.56 -8.95
CA TYR A 154 -13.59 -0.30 -9.11
C TYR A 154 -13.88 -1.22 -7.93
N THR A 155 -13.53 -0.82 -6.71
CA THR A 155 -13.84 -1.56 -5.47
C THR A 155 -14.82 -0.79 -4.57
N VAL A 156 -15.71 -0.03 -5.20
CA VAL A 156 -16.58 0.95 -4.54
C VAL A 156 -17.73 0.26 -3.80
N SER A 157 -18.01 0.76 -2.61
CA SER A 157 -19.10 0.34 -1.73
C SER A 157 -19.91 1.56 -1.30
N SER A 158 -21.22 1.41 -1.13
CA SER A 158 -22.13 2.50 -0.76
C SER A 158 -21.75 3.15 0.57
N ASP A 159 -21.24 2.34 1.50
CA ASP A 159 -20.92 2.75 2.85
C ASP A 159 -19.78 1.93 3.46
N LYS A 160 -19.34 2.39 4.64
CA LYS A 160 -18.26 1.78 5.41
C LYS A 160 -18.55 0.33 5.77
N SER A 161 -19.78 0.02 6.16
CA SER A 161 -20.18 -1.33 6.61
C SER A 161 -20.10 -2.32 5.45
N GLN A 162 -20.63 -1.95 4.29
CA GLN A 162 -20.53 -2.78 3.08
C GLN A 162 -19.08 -2.99 2.67
N CYS A 163 -18.23 -1.96 2.70
CA CYS A 163 -16.81 -2.11 2.41
C CYS A 163 -16.12 -3.08 3.38
N GLN A 164 -16.36 -2.89 4.69
CA GLN A 164 -15.76 -3.75 5.73
C GLN A 164 -16.25 -5.19 5.62
N GLN A 165 -17.50 -5.41 5.24
CA GLN A 165 -18.03 -6.74 5.01
C GLN A 165 -17.35 -7.39 3.80
N THR A 166 -17.21 -6.66 2.68
CA THR A 166 -16.45 -7.11 1.51
C THR A 166 -15.02 -7.48 1.88
N LEU A 167 -14.35 -6.64 2.69
CA LEU A 167 -13.01 -6.88 3.18
C LEU A 167 -12.93 -8.16 4.02
N LYS A 168 -13.92 -8.44 4.89
CA LYS A 168 -14.00 -9.69 5.68
C LYS A 168 -14.29 -10.93 4.82
N GLU A 169 -15.01 -10.77 3.73
CA GLU A 169 -15.48 -11.88 2.88
C GLU A 169 -14.60 -12.17 1.65
N LEU A 170 -13.51 -11.42 1.41
CA LEU A 170 -12.61 -11.67 0.27
C LEU A 170 -12.24 -13.15 0.14
N LYS A 171 -12.57 -13.74 -1.02
CA LYS A 171 -12.21 -15.11 -1.38
C LYS A 171 -10.91 -15.09 -2.18
N THR A 172 -9.91 -15.84 -1.73
CA THR A 172 -8.62 -15.92 -2.43
C THR A 172 -8.62 -17.07 -3.43
N GLN A 173 -8.23 -16.81 -4.67
CA GLN A 173 -8.06 -17.83 -5.72
C GLN A 173 -6.74 -17.60 -6.46
N GLY A 174 -5.73 -18.40 -6.14
CA GLY A 174 -4.37 -18.18 -6.65
C GLY A 174 -3.90 -16.77 -6.25
N GLN A 175 -3.42 -15.99 -7.22
CA GLN A 175 -2.94 -14.62 -7.04
C GLN A 175 -4.04 -13.56 -6.92
N ASN A 176 -5.29 -13.97 -7.11
CA ASN A 176 -6.42 -13.07 -7.16
C ASN A 176 -7.24 -13.15 -5.87
N VAL A 177 -7.93 -12.06 -5.56
CA VAL A 177 -9.09 -12.06 -4.68
C VAL A 177 -10.34 -11.74 -5.48
N ILE A 178 -11.39 -12.52 -5.24
CA ILE A 178 -12.66 -12.41 -5.95
C ILE A 178 -13.74 -12.01 -4.95
N PHE A 179 -14.50 -10.98 -5.32
CA PHE A 179 -15.57 -10.43 -4.48
C PHE A 179 -16.55 -9.60 -5.32
N CYS A 180 -17.64 -9.19 -4.69
CA CYS A 180 -18.68 -8.37 -5.29
C CYS A 180 -18.53 -6.91 -4.88
N THR A 181 -18.76 -6.01 -5.82
CA THR A 181 -18.65 -4.55 -5.63
C THR A 181 -19.63 -3.84 -6.55
N SER A 182 -19.90 -2.56 -6.27
CA SER A 182 -20.66 -1.73 -7.20
C SER A 182 -19.89 -1.54 -8.51
N ARG A 183 -20.62 -1.63 -9.62
CA ARG A 183 -20.11 -1.28 -10.95
C ARG A 183 -19.86 0.22 -11.09
N ASP A 184 -20.68 1.01 -10.40
CA ASP A 184 -20.75 2.44 -10.53
C ASP A 184 -19.93 3.14 -9.43
N ASN A 185 -19.66 4.42 -9.67
CA ASN A 185 -18.76 5.18 -8.80
C ASN A 185 -19.41 5.65 -7.49
N ASP A 186 -20.72 5.47 -7.34
CA ASP A 186 -21.49 5.85 -6.15
C ASP A 186 -21.63 4.71 -5.13
N GLY A 187 -21.11 3.51 -5.45
CA GLY A 187 -21.18 2.35 -4.57
C GLY A 187 -22.54 1.65 -4.57
N ARG A 188 -23.46 2.00 -5.47
CA ARG A 188 -24.82 1.46 -5.52
C ARG A 188 -25.00 0.46 -6.66
N THR A 189 -26.22 -0.09 -6.77
CA THR A 189 -26.60 -0.98 -7.87
C THR A 189 -26.33 -0.31 -9.23
N PRO A 190 -25.85 -1.05 -10.25
CA PRO A 190 -25.67 -2.51 -10.30
C PRO A 190 -24.38 -3.01 -9.67
N TYR A 191 -24.39 -4.26 -9.19
CA TYR A 191 -23.24 -4.96 -8.62
C TYR A 191 -22.61 -5.90 -9.65
N ILE A 192 -21.30 -6.10 -9.55
CA ILE A 192 -20.52 -7.00 -10.41
C ILE A 192 -19.56 -7.82 -9.55
N ALA A 193 -19.19 -9.01 -10.04
CA ALA A 193 -18.03 -9.73 -9.54
C ALA A 193 -16.75 -9.11 -10.11
N ILE A 194 -15.72 -8.98 -9.29
CA ILE A 194 -14.39 -8.56 -9.74
C ILE A 194 -13.33 -9.55 -9.28
N SER A 195 -12.25 -9.64 -10.05
CA SER A 195 -11.04 -10.37 -9.71
C SER A 195 -9.88 -9.37 -9.64
N LEU A 196 -9.35 -9.18 -8.44
CA LEU A 196 -8.23 -8.29 -8.14
C LEU A 196 -6.96 -9.13 -8.01
N ASN A 197 -5.98 -8.88 -8.87
CA ASN A 197 -4.66 -9.48 -8.74
C ASN A 197 -3.84 -8.70 -7.69
N LEU A 198 -3.39 -9.36 -6.64
CA LEU A 198 -2.68 -8.71 -5.52
C LEU A 198 -1.17 -8.46 -5.79
N ILE A 199 -0.65 -8.91 -6.93
CA ILE A 199 0.74 -8.67 -7.35
C ILE A 199 0.85 -7.36 -8.11
N ASP A 200 0.07 -7.21 -9.19
CA ASP A 200 0.11 -6.05 -10.09
C ASP A 200 -1.04 -5.05 -9.87
N ILE A 201 -1.97 -5.36 -8.96
CA ILE A 201 -3.13 -4.54 -8.59
C ILE A 201 -4.10 -4.35 -9.78
N SER A 202 -4.02 -5.20 -10.80
CA SER A 202 -4.97 -5.21 -11.90
C SER A 202 -6.34 -5.73 -11.45
N VAL A 203 -7.39 -5.10 -11.96
CA VAL A 203 -8.79 -5.46 -11.67
C VAL A 203 -9.45 -5.92 -12.96
N LYS A 204 -9.96 -7.16 -12.95
CA LYS A 204 -10.82 -7.70 -14.01
C LYS A 204 -12.27 -7.66 -13.56
N LYS A 205 -13.14 -7.04 -14.36
CA LYS A 205 -14.58 -6.97 -14.11
C LYS A 205 -15.29 -8.15 -14.75
N GLY A 206 -16.22 -8.75 -14.03
CA GLY A 206 -17.17 -9.71 -14.59
C GLY A 206 -18.16 -9.03 -15.53
N SER A 207 -18.75 -9.82 -16.44
CA SER A 207 -19.77 -9.37 -17.39
C SER A 207 -21.15 -9.28 -16.76
N GLU A 208 -21.43 -10.14 -15.79
CA GLU A 208 -22.73 -10.29 -15.15
C GLU A 208 -22.99 -9.14 -14.17
N THR A 209 -24.14 -8.50 -14.32
CA THR A 209 -24.63 -7.46 -13.43
C THR A 209 -25.76 -7.98 -12.56
N PHE A 210 -25.75 -7.60 -11.29
CA PHE A 210 -26.73 -8.01 -10.30
C PHE A 210 -27.40 -6.77 -9.71
N THR A 211 -28.73 -6.82 -9.49
CA THR A 211 -29.46 -5.70 -8.90
C THR A 211 -29.17 -5.55 -7.41
N ASN A 212 -28.76 -6.63 -6.74
CA ASN A 212 -28.38 -6.64 -5.35
C ASN A 212 -27.03 -7.38 -5.13
N ILE A 213 -26.34 -7.04 -4.04
CA ILE A 213 -25.02 -7.62 -3.74
C ILE A 213 -25.10 -9.10 -3.34
N SER A 214 -26.22 -9.53 -2.75
CA SER A 214 -26.43 -10.90 -2.29
C SER A 214 -26.47 -11.89 -3.45
N ASP A 215 -27.14 -11.55 -4.54
CA ASP A 215 -27.22 -12.36 -5.77
C ASP A 215 -25.82 -12.52 -6.39
N CYS A 216 -25.03 -11.44 -6.41
CA CYS A 216 -23.63 -11.51 -6.83
C CYS A 216 -22.83 -12.47 -5.94
N LYS A 217 -23.02 -12.42 -4.61
CA LYS A 217 -22.33 -13.31 -3.67
C LYS A 217 -22.77 -14.77 -3.82
N GLN A 218 -24.05 -15.03 -4.13
CA GLN A 218 -24.57 -16.35 -4.43
C GLN A 218 -23.94 -16.90 -5.72
N PHE A 219 -23.87 -16.07 -6.77
CA PHE A 219 -23.16 -16.41 -8.01
C PHE A 219 -21.70 -16.80 -7.75
N LEU A 220 -20.97 -16.05 -6.92
CA LEU A 220 -19.60 -16.37 -6.52
C LEU A 220 -19.47 -17.61 -5.62
N SER A 221 -20.57 -18.15 -5.11
CA SER A 221 -20.58 -19.33 -4.24
C SER A 221 -21.04 -20.60 -4.95
N GLY A 222 -21.42 -20.51 -6.24
CA GLY A 222 -21.84 -21.66 -7.03
C GLY A 222 -23.23 -22.20 -6.68
N ASN A 223 -23.96 -21.53 -5.78
CA ASN A 223 -25.34 -21.88 -5.42
C ASN A 223 -26.28 -21.04 -6.30
N ARG A 224 -26.86 -21.66 -7.32
CA ARG A 224 -28.03 -21.15 -8.03
C ARG A 224 -29.27 -21.84 -7.50
#